data_AF-A0A183D535-F1
#
_entry.id   AF-A0A183D535-F1
#
_cell.length_a   1.000
_cell.length_b   1.000
_cell.length_c   1.000
_cell.angle_alpha   90.00
_cell.angle_beta   90.00
_cell.angle_gamma   90.00
#
_symmetry.space_group_name_H-M   'P 1'
#
loop_
_entity.id
_entity.type
_entity.pdbx_description
1 polymer ?
#
loop_
_entity_poly.entity_id
_entity_poly.type
_entity_poly.pdbx_seq_one_letter_code
_entity_poly.pdbx_strand_id
1 'polypeptide(L)'
;MLFCRAVGLEVRLVYDVTDHVWCEIWSSDLDRWIHCDPCENVIDTPLLYERGWGKKLSYVVALGLDHITDVTWRYTYDHMETVARRKSCREAVLRDFVKEQNIVLGRIVTDERRKELERRCLKELIEFLSPNMQVREGSGVEEQGRTTGSEEWRKQRGEAGDSKQKSPAAVVLAPTEEEIANKLFSLEYDCAKDEYKRGPNVIKGWQTLVNKQENVCR
;
A
#
# COMPACT_ATOMS: atom_id res chain seq x y z
N MET A 1 -9.66 -2.65 19.02
CA MET A 1 -10.86 -1.78 19.13
C MET A 1 -11.45 -1.73 20.54
N LEU A 2 -12.00 -2.85 21.08
CA LEU A 2 -12.72 -2.86 22.36
C LEU A 2 -11.88 -2.31 23.53
N PHE A 3 -10.63 -2.73 23.66
CA PHE A 3 -9.73 -2.24 24.70
C PHE A 3 -9.48 -0.73 24.61
N CYS A 4 -9.19 -0.21 23.40
CA CYS A 4 -9.01 1.23 23.18
C CYS A 4 -10.25 2.01 23.64
N ARG A 5 -11.46 1.49 23.36
CA ARG A 5 -12.71 2.10 23.83
C ARG A 5 -12.90 2.01 25.32
N ALA A 6 -12.56 0.87 25.92
CA ALA A 6 -12.68 0.68 27.37
C ALA A 6 -11.82 1.67 28.15
N VAL A 7 -10.66 2.07 27.62
CA VAL A 7 -9.78 3.09 28.22
C VAL A 7 -10.15 4.53 27.80
N GLY A 8 -11.29 4.73 27.15
CA GLY A 8 -11.81 6.06 26.82
C GLY A 8 -11.25 6.69 25.55
N LEU A 9 -10.48 5.96 24.73
CA LEU A 9 -10.00 6.48 23.45
C LEU A 9 -11.14 6.53 22.43
N GLU A 10 -11.05 7.50 21.52
CA GLU A 10 -11.91 7.55 20.36
C GLU A 10 -11.29 6.69 19.25
N VAL A 11 -12.07 5.71 18.76
CA VAL A 11 -11.59 4.70 17.82
C VAL A 11 -12.54 4.57 16.64
N ARG A 12 -11.99 4.19 15.48
CA ARG A 12 -12.75 3.65 14.35
C ARG A 12 -12.33 2.20 14.09
N LEU A 13 -13.28 1.38 13.69
CA LEU A 13 -12.99 0.11 13.02
C LEU A 13 -12.73 0.43 11.55
N VAL A 14 -11.61 -0.01 11.00
CA VAL A 14 -11.32 0.15 9.58
C VAL A 14 -11.46 -1.18 8.88
N TYR A 15 -12.24 -1.17 7.80
CA TYR A 15 -12.52 -2.33 6.97
C TYR A 15 -12.00 -2.08 5.55
N ASP A 16 -11.05 -2.93 5.14
CA ASP A 16 -10.57 -3.02 3.76
C ASP A 16 -11.27 -4.19 3.07
N VAL A 17 -11.91 -3.90 1.93
CA VAL A 17 -12.65 -4.89 1.15
C VAL A 17 -11.77 -6.03 0.63
N THR A 18 -10.44 -5.87 0.65
CA THR A 18 -9.47 -6.92 0.29
C THR A 18 -9.08 -7.79 1.49
N ASP A 19 -10.06 -8.07 2.35
CA ASP A 19 -9.99 -9.04 3.45
C ASP A 19 -8.94 -8.68 4.50
N HIS A 20 -8.99 -7.44 5.01
CA HIS A 20 -8.20 -7.02 6.17
C HIS A 20 -8.95 -6.00 7.02
N VAL A 21 -8.66 -5.99 8.33
CA VAL A 21 -9.28 -5.08 9.29
C VAL A 21 -8.27 -4.58 10.30
N TRP A 22 -8.40 -3.33 10.71
CA TRP A 22 -7.56 -2.71 11.72
C TRP A 22 -8.32 -1.59 12.44
N CYS A 23 -7.62 -0.76 13.22
CA CYS A 23 -8.22 0.34 13.97
C CYS A 23 -7.59 1.68 13.60
N GLU A 24 -8.34 2.76 13.72
CA GLU A 24 -7.80 4.12 13.82
C GLU A 24 -8.09 4.69 15.20
N ILE A 25 -7.13 5.40 15.78
CA ILE A 25 -7.28 6.08 17.08
C ILE A 25 -7.13 7.58 16.86
N TRP A 26 -8.06 8.37 17.40
CA TRP A 26 -7.92 9.82 17.37
C TRP A 26 -6.87 10.28 18.38
N SER A 27 -5.91 11.09 17.93
CA SER A 27 -4.97 11.79 18.82
C SER A 27 -5.33 13.27 18.88
N SER A 28 -5.60 13.77 20.08
CA SER A 28 -5.79 15.20 20.34
C SER A 28 -4.51 15.99 20.11
N ASP A 29 -3.35 15.41 20.44
CA ASP A 29 -2.06 16.10 20.40
C ASP A 29 -1.57 16.29 18.97
N LEU A 30 -1.79 15.28 18.12
CA LEU A 30 -1.48 15.36 16.68
C LEU A 30 -2.65 15.93 15.85
N ASP A 31 -3.81 16.10 16.49
CA ASP A 31 -5.06 16.57 15.88
C ASP A 31 -5.43 15.84 14.58
N ARG A 32 -5.27 14.51 14.60
CA ARG A 32 -5.56 13.60 13.48
C ARG A 32 -5.83 12.17 13.93
N TRP A 33 -6.31 11.36 13.00
CA TRP A 33 -6.41 9.91 13.17
C TRP A 33 -5.06 9.24 12.96
N ILE A 34 -4.78 8.25 13.82
CA ILE A 34 -3.58 7.43 13.80
C ILE A 34 -3.98 6.02 13.42
N HIS A 35 -3.35 5.48 12.37
CA HIS A 35 -3.46 4.08 12.00
C HIS A 35 -2.91 3.17 13.12
N CYS A 36 -3.63 2.11 13.47
CA CYS A 36 -3.18 1.10 14.43
C CYS A 36 -3.56 -0.30 13.95
N ASP A 37 -2.55 -1.10 13.63
CA ASP A 37 -2.70 -2.52 13.31
C ASP A 37 -2.11 -3.38 14.43
N PRO A 38 -2.95 -3.94 15.33
CA PRO A 38 -2.48 -4.77 16.43
C PRO A 38 -1.94 -6.13 15.97
N CYS A 39 -2.37 -6.63 14.79
CA CYS A 39 -1.89 -7.90 14.26
C CYS A 39 -0.41 -7.81 13.86
N GLU A 40 -0.01 -6.65 13.33
CA GLU A 40 1.37 -6.39 12.91
C GLU A 40 2.18 -5.66 13.97
N ASN A 41 1.57 -5.27 15.10
CA ASN A 41 2.17 -4.42 16.13
C ASN A 41 2.73 -3.10 15.57
N VAL A 42 1.94 -2.46 14.70
CA VAL A 42 2.33 -1.24 13.98
C VAL A 42 1.38 -0.09 14.31
N ILE A 43 1.96 1.10 14.50
CA ILE A 43 1.24 2.34 14.76
C ILE A 43 1.74 3.40 13.78
N ASP A 44 0.80 4.16 13.23
CA ASP A 44 1.03 5.28 12.33
C ASP A 44 1.85 4.94 11.07
N THR A 45 1.51 3.84 10.43
CA THR A 45 2.18 3.35 9.21
C THR A 45 1.12 2.95 8.17
N PRO A 46 0.34 3.91 7.65
CA PRO A 46 -0.81 3.59 6.80
C PRO A 46 -0.41 2.99 5.45
N LEU A 47 0.78 3.28 4.92
CA LEU A 47 1.23 2.73 3.64
C LEU A 47 1.79 1.30 3.73
N LEU A 48 1.79 0.69 4.92
CA LEU A 48 2.21 -0.71 5.14
C LEU A 48 1.53 -1.67 4.15
N TYR A 49 0.23 -1.47 3.90
CA TYR A 49 -0.55 -2.39 3.08
C TYR A 49 -0.25 -2.25 1.59
N GLU A 50 -0.24 -1.02 1.06
CA GLU A 50 0.01 -0.81 -0.36
C GLU A 50 1.49 -0.98 -0.70
N ARG A 51 2.40 -0.36 0.07
CA ARG A 51 3.85 -0.39 -0.22
C ARG A 51 4.55 -1.62 0.33
N GLY A 52 4.26 -1.98 1.59
CA GLY A 52 4.90 -3.12 2.24
C GLY A 52 4.38 -4.42 1.69
N TRP A 53 3.07 -4.64 1.78
CA TRP A 53 2.46 -5.90 1.35
C TRP A 53 2.17 -5.94 -0.15
N GLY A 54 2.27 -4.82 -0.88
CA GLY A 54 1.91 -4.78 -2.29
C GLY A 54 0.41 -4.95 -2.54
N LYS A 55 -0.45 -4.69 -1.55
CA LYS A 55 -1.90 -4.85 -1.71
C LYS A 55 -2.44 -3.84 -2.72
N LYS A 56 -3.27 -4.35 -3.64
CA LYS A 56 -4.01 -3.54 -4.61
C LYS A 56 -5.32 -3.06 -4.01
N LEU A 57 -5.23 -2.09 -3.10
CA LEU A 57 -6.39 -1.54 -2.39
C LEU A 57 -7.39 -0.87 -3.35
N SER A 58 -8.67 -0.88 -2.96
CA SER A 58 -9.75 -0.23 -3.72
C SER A 58 -10.69 0.56 -2.81
N TYR A 59 -11.29 -0.08 -1.81
CA TYR A 59 -12.18 0.58 -0.85
C TYR A 59 -11.76 0.25 0.58
N VAL A 60 -11.49 1.29 1.37
CA VAL A 60 -11.21 1.19 2.79
C VAL A 60 -12.14 2.15 3.53
N VAL A 61 -12.99 1.61 4.39
CA VAL A 61 -14.04 2.37 5.07
C VAL A 61 -13.81 2.32 6.57
N ALA A 62 -13.79 3.48 7.21
CA ALA A 62 -13.71 3.60 8.65
C ALA A 62 -15.09 3.84 9.27
N LEU A 63 -15.38 3.09 10.32
CA LEU A 63 -16.62 3.09 11.08
C LEU A 63 -16.34 3.59 12.50
N GLY A 64 -16.74 4.83 12.78
CA GLY A 64 -16.76 5.40 14.12
C GLY A 64 -18.11 5.20 14.81
N LEU A 65 -18.25 5.72 16.03
CA LEU A 65 -19.52 5.65 16.76
C LEU A 65 -20.56 6.64 16.22
N ASP A 66 -20.09 7.79 15.75
CA ASP A 66 -20.89 8.95 15.34
C ASP A 66 -20.70 9.34 13.88
N HIS A 67 -19.90 8.58 13.12
CA HIS A 67 -19.64 8.83 11.70
C HIS A 67 -19.03 7.62 10.98
N ILE A 68 -19.12 7.64 9.66
CA ILE A 68 -18.50 6.73 8.70
C ILE A 68 -17.69 7.58 7.73
N THR A 69 -16.54 7.09 7.28
CA THR A 69 -15.67 7.83 6.35
C THR A 69 -14.99 6.86 5.39
N ASP A 70 -14.95 7.23 4.11
CA ASP A 70 -14.06 6.59 3.15
C ASP A 70 -12.64 7.08 3.42
N VAL A 71 -11.81 6.20 3.98
CA VAL A 71 -10.42 6.49 4.37
C VAL A 71 -9.43 5.87 3.38
N THR A 72 -9.89 5.38 2.22
CA THR A 72 -9.06 4.72 1.19
C THR A 72 -7.78 5.50 0.93
N TRP A 73 -7.91 6.81 0.74
CA TRP A 73 -6.80 7.69 0.36
C TRP A 73 -5.69 7.74 1.41
N ARG A 74 -5.98 7.50 2.70
CA ARG A 74 -4.93 7.42 3.73
C ARG A 74 -3.98 6.25 3.50
N TYR A 75 -4.51 5.15 2.97
CA TYR A 75 -3.81 3.87 2.82
C TYR A 75 -3.28 3.64 1.41
N THR A 76 -3.52 4.57 0.49
CA THR A 76 -3.07 4.49 -0.90
C THR A 76 -2.28 5.73 -1.28
N TYR A 77 -1.10 5.50 -1.86
CA TYR A 77 -0.22 6.53 -2.39
C TYR A 77 -0.48 6.77 -3.88
N ASP A 78 -0.74 5.72 -4.66
CA ASP A 78 -1.14 5.85 -6.07
C ASP A 78 -2.67 5.96 -6.19
N HIS A 79 -3.17 7.18 -6.10
CA HIS A 79 -4.61 7.46 -6.18
C HIS A 79 -5.18 7.14 -7.56
N MET A 80 -4.41 7.33 -8.63
CA MET A 80 -4.88 7.10 -10.00
C MET A 80 -5.12 5.61 -10.26
N GLU A 81 -4.17 4.76 -9.84
CA GLU A 81 -4.38 3.33 -9.90
C GLU A 81 -5.51 2.87 -8.98
N THR A 82 -5.62 3.45 -7.79
CA THR A 82 -6.70 3.13 -6.85
C THR A 82 -8.07 3.43 -7.45
N VAL A 83 -8.26 4.60 -8.06
CA VAL A 83 -9.49 4.97 -8.79
C VAL A 83 -9.78 3.96 -9.91
N ALA A 84 -8.77 3.52 -10.66
CA ALA A 84 -8.97 2.53 -11.72
C ALA A 84 -9.48 1.17 -11.21
N ARG A 85 -9.20 0.82 -9.94
CA ARG A 85 -9.68 -0.41 -9.28
C ARG A 85 -11.07 -0.26 -8.66
N ARG A 86 -11.54 0.96 -8.40
CA ARG A 86 -12.83 1.23 -7.74
C ARG A 86 -14.01 1.09 -8.71
N LYS A 87 -14.44 -0.16 -8.94
CA LYS A 87 -15.49 -0.51 -9.89
C LYS A 87 -16.80 -1.01 -9.28
N SER A 88 -16.81 -1.32 -7.99
CA SER A 88 -17.99 -1.88 -7.29
C SER A 88 -19.19 -0.93 -7.23
N CYS A 89 -18.98 0.39 -7.25
CA CYS A 89 -20.05 1.38 -7.31
C CYS A 89 -19.56 2.69 -7.95
N ARG A 90 -20.49 3.60 -8.28
CA ARG A 90 -20.14 4.95 -8.73
C ARG A 90 -19.69 5.78 -7.52
N GLU A 91 -18.61 6.55 -7.66
CA GLU A 91 -18.10 7.40 -6.57
C GLU A 91 -19.15 8.37 -6.00
N ALA A 92 -20.01 8.93 -6.87
CA ALA A 92 -21.11 9.78 -6.43
C ALA A 92 -22.09 9.03 -5.51
N VAL A 93 -22.40 7.78 -5.82
CA VAL A 93 -23.31 6.94 -5.02
C VAL A 93 -22.67 6.61 -3.67
N LEU A 94 -21.38 6.26 -3.65
CA LEU A 94 -20.68 6.00 -2.38
C LEU A 94 -20.62 7.25 -1.50
N ARG A 95 -20.26 8.40 -2.07
CA ARG A 95 -20.22 9.67 -1.36
C ARG A 95 -21.58 10.02 -0.77
N ASP A 96 -22.64 9.91 -1.57
CA ASP A 96 -24.00 10.28 -1.14
C ASP A 96 -24.48 9.30 -0.06
N PHE A 97 -24.19 8.00 -0.19
CA PHE A 97 -24.45 7.01 0.86
C PHE A 97 -23.74 7.34 2.17
N VAL A 98 -22.42 7.61 2.15
CA VAL A 98 -21.65 7.97 3.36
C VAL A 98 -22.22 9.25 4.00
N LYS A 99 -22.58 10.25 3.18
CA LYS A 99 -23.21 11.49 3.65
C LYS A 99 -24.56 11.22 4.34
N GLU A 100 -25.41 10.40 3.74
CA GLU A 100 -26.71 10.02 4.33
C GLU A 100 -26.54 9.26 5.65
N GLN A 101 -25.60 8.31 5.72
CA GLN A 101 -25.31 7.61 6.97
C GLN A 101 -24.82 8.57 8.06
N ASN A 102 -23.94 9.53 7.72
CA ASN A 102 -23.47 10.53 8.66
C ASN A 102 -24.58 11.49 9.13
N ILE A 103 -25.57 11.80 8.29
CA ILE A 103 -26.75 12.57 8.70
C ILE A 103 -27.55 11.78 9.75
N VAL A 104 -27.75 10.47 9.55
CA VAL A 104 -28.47 9.62 10.49
C VAL A 104 -27.72 9.50 11.82
N LEU A 105 -26.42 9.20 11.77
CA LEU A 105 -25.56 9.11 12.96
C LEU A 105 -25.44 10.46 13.68
N GLY A 106 -25.42 11.56 12.94
CA GLY A 106 -25.38 12.92 13.49
C GLY A 106 -26.62 13.37 14.25
N ARG A 107 -27.73 12.61 14.23
CA ARG A 107 -28.96 12.93 14.98
C ARG A 107 -28.81 12.76 16.50
N ILE A 108 -27.93 11.86 16.92
CA ILE A 108 -27.67 11.56 18.34
C ILE A 108 -26.47 12.34 18.90
N VAL A 109 -25.88 13.23 18.10
CA VAL A 109 -24.64 13.94 18.38
C VAL A 109 -24.95 15.39 18.76
N THR A 110 -24.24 15.93 19.75
CA THR A 110 -24.37 17.35 20.14
C THR A 110 -23.86 18.29 19.05
N ASP A 111 -24.37 19.52 19.02
CA ASP A 111 -23.92 20.52 18.03
C ASP A 111 -22.41 20.84 18.14
N GLU A 112 -21.87 20.82 19.37
CA GLU A 112 -20.44 20.99 19.62
C GLU A 112 -19.62 19.86 18.98
N ARG A 113 -20.04 18.60 19.21
CA ARG A 113 -19.38 17.45 18.62
C ARG A 113 -19.52 17.41 17.11
N ARG A 114 -20.65 17.85 16.56
CA ARG A 114 -20.86 17.98 15.10
C ARG A 114 -19.86 18.96 14.48
N LYS A 115 -19.70 20.16 15.05
CA LYS A 115 -18.72 21.16 14.57
C LYS A 115 -17.29 20.62 14.65
N GLU A 116 -16.99 19.89 15.70
CA GLU A 116 -15.68 19.24 15.85
C GLU A 116 -15.46 18.16 14.77
N LEU A 117 -16.44 17.29 14.50
CA LEU A 117 -16.36 16.30 13.43
C LEU A 117 -16.21 16.94 12.05
N GLU A 118 -16.91 18.04 11.76
CA GLU A 118 -16.76 18.79 10.51
C GLU A 118 -15.33 19.35 10.34
N ARG A 119 -14.76 19.92 11.42
CA ARG A 119 -13.39 20.42 11.44
C ARG A 119 -12.38 19.30 11.19
N ARG A 120 -12.55 18.14 11.85
CA ARG A 120 -11.69 16.96 11.66
C ARG A 120 -11.79 16.40 10.26
N CYS A 121 -13.00 16.29 9.73
CA CYS A 121 -13.25 15.83 8.36
C CYS A 121 -12.53 16.70 7.33
N LEU A 122 -12.58 18.04 7.48
CA LEU A 122 -11.85 18.94 6.61
C LEU A 122 -10.33 18.68 6.64
N LYS A 123 -9.76 18.42 7.81
CA LYS A 123 -8.33 18.08 7.95
C LYS A 123 -7.99 16.75 7.28
N GLU A 124 -8.83 15.73 7.45
CA GLU A 124 -8.65 14.44 6.79
C GLU A 124 -8.72 14.59 5.26
N LEU A 125 -9.64 15.41 4.74
CA LEU A 125 -9.71 15.66 3.29
C LEU A 125 -8.43 16.32 2.77
N ILE A 126 -7.85 17.25 3.51
CA ILE A 126 -6.56 17.86 3.14
C ILE A 126 -5.44 16.82 3.12
N GLU A 127 -5.39 15.92 4.11
CA GLU A 127 -4.47 14.77 4.14
C GLU A 127 -4.68 13.88 2.91
N PHE A 128 -5.93 13.59 2.55
CA PHE A 128 -6.27 12.71 1.43
C PHE A 128 -5.91 13.31 0.08
N LEU A 129 -5.94 14.63 -0.07
CA LEU A 129 -5.54 15.30 -1.31
C LEU A 129 -4.02 15.35 -1.50
N SER A 130 -3.24 15.03 -0.46
CA SER A 130 -1.78 15.18 -0.46
C SER A 130 -1.10 13.82 -0.20
N PRO A 131 -0.76 13.05 -1.24
CA PRO A 131 -0.07 11.76 -1.08
C PRO A 131 1.22 11.85 -0.24
N ASN A 132 1.93 12.98 -0.34
CA ASN A 132 3.14 13.22 0.46
C ASN A 132 2.85 13.30 1.97
N MET A 133 1.64 13.69 2.38
CA MET A 133 1.25 13.72 3.80
C MET A 133 0.95 12.32 4.34
N GLN A 134 0.93 11.29 3.51
CA GLN A 134 0.69 9.90 3.94
C GLN A 134 1.99 9.18 4.28
N VAL A 135 3.11 9.64 3.71
CA VAL A 135 4.43 9.12 4.00
C VAL A 135 4.83 9.56 5.40
N ARG A 136 5.05 8.59 6.29
CA ARG A 136 5.47 8.85 7.68
C ARG A 136 6.99 8.73 7.79
N GLU A 137 7.59 9.48 8.71
CA GLU A 137 9.03 9.38 8.98
C GLU A 137 9.34 8.00 9.57
N GLY A 138 10.06 7.16 8.82
CA GLY A 138 10.31 5.75 9.19
C GLY A 138 9.99 4.74 8.08
N SER A 139 10.31 5.09 6.82
CA SER A 139 9.94 4.34 5.60
C SER A 139 10.27 2.84 5.60
N GLY A 140 11.22 2.38 6.42
CA GLY A 140 11.56 0.96 6.54
C GLY A 140 10.40 0.09 7.05
N VAL A 141 9.52 0.63 7.90
CA VAL A 141 8.34 -0.10 8.41
C VAL A 141 7.21 -0.12 7.37
N GLU A 142 7.08 0.95 6.57
CA GLU A 142 6.12 0.98 5.45
C GLU A 142 6.49 0.01 4.33
N GLU A 143 7.76 -0.38 4.20
CA GLU A 143 8.22 -1.41 3.26
C GLU A 143 8.17 -2.84 3.85
N GLN A 144 7.68 -3.01 5.09
CA GLN A 144 7.63 -4.31 5.74
C GLN A 144 6.52 -5.20 5.15
N GLY A 145 6.87 -6.45 4.81
CA GLY A 145 5.90 -7.47 4.45
C GLY A 145 5.02 -7.91 5.62
N ARG A 146 3.86 -8.49 5.31
CA ARG A 146 2.94 -9.05 6.31
C ARG A 146 3.68 -10.07 7.15
N THR A 147 3.50 -10.03 8.47
CA THR A 147 4.11 -10.99 9.40
C THR A 147 3.13 -12.06 9.87
N THR A 148 1.83 -11.81 9.78
CA THR A 148 0.76 -12.72 10.22
C THR A 148 0.21 -13.62 9.12
N GLY A 149 -0.27 -14.82 9.50
CA GLY A 149 -0.77 -15.85 8.59
C GLY A 149 0.30 -16.87 8.18
N SER A 150 -0.11 -18.00 7.56
CA SER A 150 0.83 -19.03 7.11
C SER A 150 1.73 -18.50 5.97
N GLU A 151 2.94 -19.04 5.86
CA GLU A 151 3.87 -18.61 4.81
C GLU A 151 3.32 -18.87 3.41
N GLU A 152 2.65 -20.00 3.19
CA GLU A 152 2.05 -20.35 1.90
C GLU A 152 0.98 -19.32 1.51
N TRP A 153 0.16 -18.90 2.46
CA TRP A 153 -0.90 -17.92 2.23
C TRP A 153 -0.35 -16.52 1.95
N ARG A 154 0.67 -16.09 2.71
CA ARG A 154 1.38 -14.82 2.48
C ARG A 154 2.05 -14.78 1.10
N LYS A 155 2.70 -15.89 0.69
CA LYS A 155 3.35 -16.02 -0.62
C LYS A 155 2.35 -16.03 -1.77
N GLN A 156 1.23 -16.77 -1.65
CA GLN A 156 0.18 -16.81 -2.67
C GLN A 156 -0.44 -15.42 -2.94
N ARG A 157 -0.55 -14.58 -1.92
CA ARG A 157 -1.12 -13.22 -2.03
C ARG A 157 -0.09 -12.14 -2.39
N GLY A 158 1.20 -12.48 -2.42
CA GLY A 158 2.29 -11.51 -2.65
C GLY A 158 2.55 -10.57 -1.47
N GLU A 159 2.02 -10.87 -0.29
CA GLU A 159 2.05 -10.00 0.90
C GLU A 159 3.32 -10.17 1.75
N ALA A 160 4.27 -11.00 1.34
CA ALA A 160 5.48 -11.32 2.12
C ALA A 160 6.52 -10.19 2.20
N GLY A 161 6.31 -9.05 1.53
CA GLY A 161 7.26 -7.91 1.50
C GLY A 161 8.26 -7.95 0.35
N ASP A 162 8.28 -9.03 -0.41
CA ASP A 162 9.13 -9.21 -1.60
C ASP A 162 8.39 -8.83 -2.91
N SER A 163 7.36 -7.99 -2.83
CA SER A 163 6.66 -7.46 -4.02
C SER A 163 7.56 -6.57 -4.89
N LYS A 164 8.78 -6.24 -4.42
CA LYS A 164 9.92 -6.06 -5.32
C LYS A 164 10.43 -7.44 -5.76
N GLN A 165 9.66 -8.16 -6.60
CA GLN A 165 10.32 -8.70 -7.78
C GLN A 165 10.84 -7.45 -8.48
N LYS A 166 12.06 -7.03 -8.12
CA LYS A 166 12.84 -6.14 -8.94
C LYS A 166 12.76 -6.79 -10.30
N SER A 167 11.96 -6.21 -11.20
CA SER A 167 12.33 -6.22 -12.61
C SER A 167 13.82 -5.92 -12.56
N PRO A 168 14.72 -6.85 -12.95
CA PRO A 168 16.14 -6.64 -12.77
C PRO A 168 16.41 -5.26 -13.35
N ALA A 169 16.87 -4.33 -12.50
CA ALA A 169 17.08 -2.95 -12.89
C ALA A 169 17.86 -3.02 -14.21
N ALA A 170 17.30 -2.45 -15.28
CA ALA A 170 17.76 -2.61 -16.65
C ALA A 170 19.28 -2.81 -16.67
N VAL A 171 19.74 -4.05 -16.91
CA VAL A 171 21.16 -4.37 -16.76
C VAL A 171 21.89 -3.71 -17.91
N VAL A 172 22.50 -2.56 -17.64
CA VAL A 172 23.32 -1.84 -18.62
C VAL A 172 24.65 -2.57 -18.71
N LEU A 173 24.85 -3.33 -19.79
CA LEU A 173 26.13 -3.95 -20.10
C LEU A 173 27.10 -2.90 -20.63
N ALA A 174 27.93 -2.35 -19.74
CA ALA A 174 29.03 -1.47 -20.13
C ALA A 174 30.22 -2.29 -20.65
N PRO A 175 30.83 -1.93 -21.80
CA PRO A 175 32.03 -2.60 -22.32
C PRO A 175 33.20 -2.57 -21.32
N THR A 176 33.99 -3.65 -21.24
CA THR A 176 35.22 -3.68 -20.43
C THR A 176 36.37 -2.97 -21.15
N GLU A 177 37.42 -2.61 -20.43
CA GLU A 177 38.62 -1.98 -21.01
C GLU A 177 39.25 -2.86 -22.11
N GLU A 178 39.22 -4.19 -21.94
CA GLU A 178 39.70 -5.15 -22.94
C GLU A 178 38.82 -5.20 -24.20
N GLU A 179 37.49 -5.15 -24.05
CA GLU A 179 36.55 -5.12 -25.19
C GLU A 179 36.68 -3.80 -25.97
N ILE A 180 36.92 -2.69 -25.28
CA ILE A 180 37.18 -1.38 -25.89
C ILE A 180 38.52 -1.42 -26.66
N ALA A 181 39.58 -1.98 -26.06
CA ALA A 181 40.89 -2.10 -26.69
C ALA A 181 40.86 -3.00 -27.94
N ASN A 182 40.15 -4.14 -27.85
CA ASN A 182 40.04 -5.11 -28.95
C ASN A 182 38.94 -4.76 -29.97
N LYS A 183 38.13 -3.72 -29.71
CA LYS A 183 36.97 -3.30 -30.51
C LYS A 183 35.98 -4.44 -30.80
N LEU A 184 35.86 -5.39 -29.86
CA LEU A 184 35.04 -6.58 -30.01
C LEU A 184 34.26 -6.83 -28.73
N PHE A 185 32.94 -6.90 -28.86
CA PHE A 185 32.00 -7.29 -27.81
C PHE A 185 31.24 -8.53 -28.29
N SER A 186 31.24 -9.60 -27.49
CA SER A 186 30.47 -10.82 -27.76
C SER A 186 29.69 -11.24 -26.51
N LEU A 187 28.40 -11.49 -26.70
CA LEU A 187 27.50 -12.03 -25.70
C LEU A 187 26.68 -13.15 -26.34
N GLU A 188 26.84 -14.36 -25.83
CA GLU A 188 26.13 -15.56 -26.30
C GLU A 188 25.24 -16.11 -25.18
N TYR A 189 24.11 -16.71 -25.53
CA TYR A 189 23.23 -17.37 -24.58
C TYR A 189 23.03 -18.84 -24.96
N ASP A 190 23.27 -19.76 -24.02
CA ASP A 190 23.07 -21.19 -24.15
C ASP A 190 21.77 -21.59 -23.44
N CYS A 191 20.73 -21.89 -24.23
CA CYS A 191 19.41 -22.23 -23.70
C CYS A 191 19.34 -23.61 -23.05
N ALA A 192 20.25 -24.53 -23.38
CA ALA A 192 20.28 -25.86 -22.78
C ALA A 192 20.86 -25.83 -21.36
N LYS A 193 21.75 -24.87 -21.10
CA LYS A 193 22.42 -24.68 -19.81
C LYS A 193 21.88 -23.51 -18.98
N ASP A 194 21.01 -22.70 -19.56
CA ASP A 194 20.46 -21.49 -18.94
C ASP A 194 21.59 -20.52 -18.49
N GLU A 195 22.52 -20.22 -19.40
CA GLU A 195 23.69 -19.38 -19.11
C GLU A 195 24.07 -18.43 -20.26
N TYR A 196 24.49 -17.21 -19.93
CA TYR A 196 25.13 -16.27 -20.83
C TYR A 196 26.66 -16.40 -20.75
N LYS A 197 27.33 -16.24 -21.89
CA LYS A 197 28.79 -16.17 -22.03
C LYS A 197 29.20 -14.82 -22.58
N ARG A 198 30.02 -14.10 -21.83
CA ARG A 198 30.65 -12.83 -22.23
C ARG A 198 32.16 -12.97 -22.10
N GLY A 199 32.82 -13.39 -23.18
CA GLY A 199 34.23 -13.79 -23.13
C GLY A 199 34.45 -14.95 -22.15
N PRO A 200 35.35 -14.82 -21.16
CA PRO A 200 35.58 -15.86 -20.14
C PRO A 200 34.51 -15.92 -19.05
N ASN A 201 33.62 -14.92 -18.96
CA ASN A 201 32.63 -14.82 -17.89
C ASN A 201 31.37 -15.61 -18.24
N VAL A 202 30.89 -16.39 -17.27
CA VAL A 202 29.62 -17.14 -17.34
C VAL A 202 28.62 -16.56 -16.35
N ILE A 203 27.45 -16.17 -16.82
CA ILE A 203 26.37 -15.60 -16.03
C ILE A 203 25.17 -16.54 -16.11
N LYS A 204 24.73 -17.08 -14.98
CA LYS A 204 23.63 -18.07 -14.93
C LYS A 204 22.26 -17.41 -14.86
N GLY A 205 21.27 -18.05 -15.47
CA GLY A 205 19.86 -17.70 -15.43
C GLY A 205 19.50 -16.68 -16.51
N TRP A 206 18.60 -17.06 -17.41
CA TRP A 206 18.18 -16.21 -18.52
C TRP A 206 17.56 -14.89 -18.06
N GLN A 207 16.91 -14.84 -16.89
CA GLN A 207 16.31 -13.59 -16.41
C GLN A 207 17.35 -12.53 -16.04
N THR A 208 18.63 -12.88 -15.88
CA THR A 208 19.64 -11.99 -15.31
C THR A 208 20.06 -10.84 -16.23
N LEU A 209 20.05 -11.02 -17.56
CA LEU A 209 20.42 -9.98 -18.53
C LEU A 209 19.23 -9.49 -19.36
N VAL A 210 18.01 -9.89 -19.01
CA VAL A 210 16.80 -9.52 -19.75
C VAL A 210 16.34 -8.12 -19.33
N ASN A 211 16.35 -7.20 -20.29
CA ASN A 211 15.88 -5.83 -20.09
C ASN A 211 14.34 -5.71 -20.11
N LYS A 212 13.68 -6.46 -21.00
CA LYS A 212 12.22 -6.55 -21.08
C LYS A 212 11.83 -7.92 -21.63
N GLN A 213 10.75 -8.50 -21.10
CA GLN A 213 10.14 -9.73 -21.62
C GLN A 213 8.62 -9.57 -21.74
N GLU A 214 8.02 -10.23 -22.71
CA GLU A 214 6.58 -10.29 -22.89
C GLU A 214 6.23 -11.70 -23.42
N ASN A 215 5.32 -12.41 -22.74
CA ASN A 215 4.87 -13.77 -23.09
C ASN A 215 5.99 -14.84 -23.23
N VAL A 216 6.63 -15.23 -22.13
CA VAL A 216 7.66 -16.30 -22.13
C VAL A 216 7.07 -17.70 -21.91
N CYS A 217 5.77 -17.81 -21.62
CA CYS A 217 5.08 -19.10 -21.55
C CYS A 217 3.99 -19.15 -22.63
N ARG A 218 4.04 -20.18 -23.49
CA ARG A 218 2.89 -20.65 -24.27
C ARG A 218 2.06 -21.61 -23.45
#